data_AF-A0A1J4U179-F1
#
_entry.id   AF-A0A1J4U179-F1
#
_cell.length_a   1.000
_cell.length_b   1.000
_cell.length_c   1.000
_cell.angle_alpha   90.00
_cell.angle_beta   90.00
_cell.angle_gamma   90.00
#
_symmetry.space_group_name_H-M   'P 1'
#
loop_
_entity.id
_entity.type
_entity.pdbx_description
1 polymer ?
#
loop_
_entity_poly.entity_id
_entity_poly.type
_entity_poly.pdbx_seq_one_letter_code
_entity_poly.pdbx_strand_id
1 'polypeptide(L)'
;MKMIKLLWLSGITCNANTHSFLNYPFIEQFLNDFEFIYHPVLDSSYTLQEIVSNEIECDVLLIEGSISPEFQRADVSIEDIIRKYAPKVQKIVTVGTCATFGGIFSQSDYKDVTGLHFDKEQKNQKFENLFDKTISISGCPIHPEILVNTLYAIKGDIALRLDNFLRPKEFYAYTVHNGCVRNEYFEYKVDAHQFGELEGCMFYDHGCQAPFTHASCNKILWNEVNSKTRVGLPCFGCTEPTFPKANLFTTKKNMGVPENLPLGVGKRVYLTLAGITKAFKIPRLEKKLLDD
;
A
#
# COMPACT_ATOMS: atom_id res chain seq x y z
N MET A 1 28.91 1.48 11.72
CA MET A 1 27.55 1.53 12.31
C MET A 1 27.16 0.12 12.74
N LYS A 2 26.33 -0.04 13.79
CA LYS A 2 25.76 -1.35 14.16
C LYS A 2 24.95 -1.87 12.97
N MET A 3 25.15 -3.15 12.61
CA MET A 3 24.27 -3.87 11.68
C MET A 3 22.91 -4.04 12.34
N ILE A 4 21.84 -3.62 11.67
CA ILE A 4 20.47 -3.75 12.17
C ILE A 4 19.95 -5.14 11.83
N LYS A 5 19.49 -5.87 12.84
CA LYS A 5 18.92 -7.22 12.73
C LYS A 5 17.42 -7.16 12.42
N LEU A 6 17.03 -7.77 11.33
CA LEU A 6 15.67 -7.81 10.79
C LEU A 6 15.06 -9.20 10.96
N LEU A 7 13.85 -9.26 11.52
CA LEU A 7 13.02 -10.47 11.54
C LEU A 7 11.82 -10.26 10.64
N TRP A 8 11.73 -10.98 9.52
CA TRP A 8 10.59 -10.90 8.61
C TRP A 8 9.65 -12.10 8.79
N LEU A 9 8.48 -11.86 9.38
CA LEU A 9 7.46 -12.87 9.60
C LEU A 9 6.37 -12.82 8.52
N SER A 10 5.88 -13.99 8.11
CA SER A 10 4.80 -14.13 7.14
C SER A 10 3.55 -14.74 7.78
N GLY A 11 2.50 -13.93 7.92
CA GLY A 11 1.13 -14.37 8.24
C GLY A 11 0.42 -14.93 7.01
N ILE A 12 -0.88 -14.64 6.90
CA ILE A 12 -1.68 -15.04 5.73
C ILE A 12 -1.33 -14.10 4.57
N THR A 13 -0.55 -14.59 3.60
CA THR A 13 0.01 -13.77 2.51
C THR A 13 0.18 -14.56 1.21
N CYS A 14 0.29 -13.82 0.11
CA CYS A 14 0.70 -14.32 -1.21
C CYS A 14 2.19 -14.08 -1.52
N ASN A 15 2.98 -13.58 -0.55
CA ASN A 15 4.39 -13.20 -0.68
C ASN A 15 4.70 -12.12 -1.74
N ALA A 16 3.69 -11.44 -2.28
CA ALA A 16 3.89 -10.41 -3.29
C ALA A 16 4.72 -9.22 -2.76
N ASN A 17 4.69 -8.93 -1.45
CA ASN A 17 5.52 -7.87 -0.87
C ASN A 17 6.99 -8.27 -0.84
N THR A 18 7.28 -9.51 -0.46
CA THR A 18 8.62 -10.10 -0.59
C THR A 18 9.12 -10.00 -2.04
N HIS A 19 8.33 -10.43 -3.03
CA HIS A 19 8.72 -10.30 -4.44
C HIS A 19 8.93 -8.84 -4.87
N SER A 20 8.09 -7.92 -4.40
CA SER A 20 8.26 -6.50 -4.70
C SER A 20 9.56 -5.94 -4.12
N PHE A 21 9.87 -6.27 -2.85
CA PHE A 21 11.12 -5.88 -2.20
C PHE A 21 12.35 -6.37 -2.96
N LEU A 22 12.34 -7.61 -3.47
CA LEU A 22 13.44 -8.16 -4.28
C LEU A 22 13.64 -7.46 -5.63
N ASN A 23 12.67 -6.66 -6.09
CA ASN A 23 12.81 -5.82 -7.29
C ASN A 23 13.45 -4.45 -6.99
N TYR A 24 13.91 -4.20 -5.75
CA TYR A 24 14.65 -2.98 -5.45
C TYR A 24 15.98 -2.94 -6.24
N PRO A 25 16.26 -1.89 -7.04
CA PRO A 25 17.44 -1.87 -7.91
C PRO A 25 18.80 -2.03 -7.18
N PHE A 26 18.88 -1.61 -5.92
CA PHE A 26 20.10 -1.65 -5.10
C PHE A 26 20.02 -2.69 -3.98
N ILE A 27 19.38 -3.84 -4.25
CA ILE A 27 19.15 -4.89 -3.24
C ILE A 27 20.46 -5.43 -2.64
N GLU A 28 21.53 -5.57 -3.43
CA GLU A 28 22.82 -6.04 -2.92
C GLU A 28 23.42 -5.08 -1.88
N GLN A 29 23.34 -3.77 -2.13
CA GLN A 29 23.79 -2.77 -1.17
C GLN A 29 22.94 -2.82 0.11
N PHE A 30 21.63 -2.96 -0.04
CA PHE A 30 20.73 -3.13 1.11
C PHE A 30 21.10 -4.35 1.95
N LEU A 31 21.36 -5.50 1.33
CA LEU A 31 21.74 -6.73 2.03
C LEU A 31 23.10 -6.67 2.73
N ASN A 32 24.01 -5.79 2.27
CA ASN A 32 25.26 -5.51 2.97
C ASN A 32 25.09 -4.61 4.20
N ASP A 33 23.96 -3.88 4.27
CA ASP A 33 23.68 -2.88 5.29
C ASP A 33 22.80 -3.40 6.45
N PHE A 34 22.11 -4.52 6.23
CA PHE A 34 21.15 -5.11 7.17
C PHE A 34 21.37 -6.62 7.29
N GLU A 35 21.10 -7.18 8.46
CA GLU A 35 21.16 -8.62 8.69
C GLU A 35 19.74 -9.18 8.80
N PHE A 36 19.36 -10.13 7.95
CA PHE A 36 18.14 -10.91 8.18
C PHE A 36 18.44 -12.07 9.14
N ILE A 37 17.98 -11.97 10.39
CA ILE A 37 18.02 -13.11 11.31
C ILE A 37 17.07 -14.22 10.84
N TYR A 38 15.97 -13.84 10.18
CA TYR A 38 15.11 -14.75 9.44
C TYR A 38 14.36 -13.98 8.33
N HIS A 39 14.28 -14.61 7.16
CA HIS A 39 13.45 -14.17 6.05
C HIS A 39 12.80 -15.40 5.37
N PRO A 40 11.53 -15.34 4.92
CA PRO A 40 10.81 -16.51 4.41
C PRO A 40 11.34 -17.07 3.08
N VAL A 41 12.04 -16.24 2.29
CA VAL A 41 12.49 -16.58 0.93
C VAL A 41 14.00 -16.43 0.73
N LEU A 42 14.66 -15.64 1.58
CA LEU A 42 16.09 -15.36 1.44
C LEU A 42 16.85 -16.20 2.46
N ASP A 43 18.07 -16.56 2.12
CA ASP A 43 18.99 -17.15 3.08
C ASP A 43 19.15 -16.21 4.28
N SER A 44 19.10 -16.78 5.48
CA SER A 44 19.12 -16.04 6.73
C SER A 44 19.87 -16.80 7.82
N SER A 45 20.29 -16.10 8.87
CA SER A 45 21.16 -16.64 9.92
C SER A 45 20.51 -17.79 10.71
N TYR A 46 19.18 -17.81 10.80
CA TYR A 46 18.42 -18.80 11.57
C TYR A 46 17.21 -19.29 10.80
N THR A 47 16.83 -20.53 11.06
CA THR A 47 15.56 -21.11 10.62
C THR A 47 14.41 -20.56 11.46
N LEU A 48 13.18 -20.62 10.91
CA LEU A 48 12.01 -20.21 11.69
C LEU A 48 11.83 -21.04 12.97
N GLN A 49 12.19 -22.32 12.93
CA GLN A 49 12.13 -23.18 14.11
C GLN A 49 13.04 -22.66 15.21
N GLU A 50 14.26 -22.23 14.88
CA GLU A 50 15.20 -21.64 15.84
C GLU A 50 14.72 -20.29 16.37
N ILE A 51 14.11 -19.44 15.53
CA ILE A 51 13.48 -18.17 15.96
C ILE A 51 12.35 -18.42 16.97
N VAL A 52 11.58 -19.49 16.78
CA VAL A 52 10.45 -19.86 17.64
C VAL A 52 10.93 -20.52 18.93
N SER A 53 11.91 -21.44 18.86
CA SER A 53 12.45 -22.16 20.02
C SER A 53 13.39 -21.32 20.87
N ASN A 54 14.19 -20.44 20.27
CA ASN A 54 15.18 -19.60 20.95
C ASN A 54 14.71 -18.14 20.98
N GLU A 55 15.35 -17.33 21.82
CA GLU A 55 15.13 -15.89 21.81
C GLU A 55 16.33 -15.19 21.18
N ILE A 56 16.26 -14.96 19.87
CA ILE A 56 17.31 -14.32 19.10
C ILE A 56 17.15 -12.79 19.17
N GLU A 57 18.24 -12.05 19.36
CA GLU A 57 18.20 -10.58 19.37
C GLU A 57 17.70 -10.04 18.01
N CYS A 58 16.75 -9.11 18.06
CA CYS A 58 16.13 -8.50 16.88
C CYS A 58 15.95 -6.99 17.12
N ASP A 59 16.35 -6.18 16.15
CA ASP A 59 16.20 -4.71 16.23
C ASP A 59 14.87 -4.26 15.60
N VAL A 60 14.47 -4.85 14.46
CA VAL A 60 13.25 -4.49 13.72
C VAL A 60 12.44 -5.72 13.32
N LEU A 61 11.16 -5.74 13.70
CA LEU A 61 10.20 -6.78 13.31
C LEU A 61 9.41 -6.34 12.07
N LEU A 62 9.55 -7.07 10.96
CA LEU A 62 8.73 -6.90 9.77
C LEU A 62 7.61 -7.94 9.76
N ILE A 63 6.39 -7.50 9.51
CA ILE A 63 5.20 -8.37 9.48
C ILE A 63 4.57 -8.25 8.11
N GLU A 64 4.62 -9.32 7.33
CA GLU A 64 3.94 -9.45 6.04
C GLU A 64 2.70 -10.33 6.18
N GLY A 65 1.59 -9.91 5.57
CA GLY A 65 0.34 -10.68 5.57
C GLY A 65 -0.59 -10.37 6.74
N SER A 66 -1.83 -10.85 6.63
CA SER A 66 -2.86 -10.66 7.64
C SER A 66 -2.64 -11.61 8.82
N ILE A 67 -3.13 -11.22 9.99
CA ILE A 67 -2.89 -11.91 11.25
C ILE A 67 -4.17 -12.57 11.72
N SER A 68 -4.08 -13.87 12.03
CA SER A 68 -5.12 -14.66 12.68
C SER A 68 -4.45 -15.54 13.74
N PRO A 69 -5.08 -15.72 14.92
CA PRO A 69 -4.58 -16.65 15.92
C PRO A 69 -4.59 -18.11 15.44
N GLU A 70 -5.44 -18.46 14.46
CA GLU A 70 -5.52 -19.81 13.88
C GLU A 70 -4.39 -20.10 12.88
N PHE A 71 -3.71 -19.06 12.37
CA PHE A 71 -2.67 -19.23 11.37
C PHE A 71 -1.31 -19.51 12.03
N GLN A 72 -0.76 -20.69 11.76
CA GLN A 72 0.47 -21.15 12.37
C GLN A 72 1.66 -21.21 11.40
N ARG A 73 2.85 -21.01 11.97
CA ARG A 73 4.14 -21.24 11.33
C ARG A 73 5.07 -21.92 12.34
N ALA A 74 5.79 -22.95 11.91
CA ALA A 74 6.63 -23.75 12.81
C ALA A 74 5.85 -24.21 14.06
N ASP A 75 4.61 -24.69 13.84
CA ASP A 75 3.66 -25.17 14.85
C ASP A 75 3.28 -24.17 15.96
N VAL A 76 3.53 -22.87 15.72
CA VAL A 76 3.17 -21.79 16.64
C VAL A 76 2.31 -20.76 15.93
N SER A 77 1.31 -20.21 16.61
CA SER A 77 0.48 -19.14 16.05
C SER A 77 1.35 -17.94 15.67
N ILE A 78 1.13 -17.37 14.49
CA ILE A 78 1.85 -16.16 14.06
C ILE A 78 1.64 -15.02 15.07
N GLU A 79 0.46 -14.96 15.71
CA GLU A 79 0.17 -13.98 16.74
C GLU A 79 1.08 -14.15 17.97
N ASP A 80 1.34 -15.39 18.39
CA ASP A 80 2.21 -15.70 19.52
C ASP A 80 3.67 -15.36 19.22
N ILE A 81 4.14 -15.62 17.99
CA ILE A 81 5.49 -15.21 17.55
C ILE A 81 5.60 -13.68 17.60
N ILE A 82 4.59 -12.96 17.13
CA ILE A 82 4.55 -11.49 17.22
C ILE A 82 4.57 -11.06 18.70
N ARG A 83 3.74 -11.64 19.57
CA ARG A 83 3.71 -11.32 21.02
C ARG A 83 5.06 -11.55 21.70
N LYS A 84 5.82 -12.55 21.26
CA LYS A 84 7.17 -12.86 21.78
C LYS A 84 8.20 -11.78 21.43
N TYR A 85 8.20 -11.29 20.19
CA TYR A 85 9.25 -10.39 19.66
C TYR A 85 8.87 -8.91 19.71
N ALA A 86 7.62 -8.58 19.42
CA ALA A 86 7.17 -7.20 19.21
C ALA A 86 7.42 -6.27 20.42
N PRO A 87 7.32 -6.70 21.69
CA PRO A 87 7.68 -5.87 22.84
C PRO A 87 9.17 -5.50 22.92
N LYS A 88 10.06 -6.32 22.36
CA LYS A 88 11.53 -6.24 22.54
C LYS A 88 12.24 -5.46 21.43
N VAL A 89 11.66 -5.42 20.24
CA VAL A 89 12.23 -4.69 19.09
C VAL A 89 12.11 -3.16 19.23
N GLN A 90 13.03 -2.44 18.58
CA GLN A 90 13.04 -0.98 18.50
C GLN A 90 11.84 -0.47 17.69
N LYS A 91 11.57 -1.10 16.54
CA LYS A 91 10.47 -0.74 15.63
C LYS A 91 9.79 -1.97 15.06
N ILE A 92 8.51 -1.80 14.72
CA ILE A 92 7.71 -2.77 13.98
C ILE A 92 7.35 -2.14 12.64
N VAL A 93 7.48 -2.88 11.55
CA VAL A 93 7.07 -2.44 10.22
C VAL A 93 6.02 -3.39 9.69
N THR A 94 4.79 -2.90 9.44
CA THR A 94 3.81 -3.69 8.70
C THR A 94 4.10 -3.57 7.21
N VAL A 95 4.16 -4.73 6.54
CA VAL A 95 4.55 -4.84 5.13
C VAL A 95 3.34 -5.29 4.32
N GLY A 96 2.69 -4.31 3.69
CA GLY A 96 1.55 -4.50 2.82
C GLY A 96 0.21 -4.22 3.47
N THR A 97 -0.80 -4.05 2.63
CA THR A 97 -2.19 -3.78 3.03
C THR A 97 -2.78 -4.90 3.86
N CYS A 98 -2.34 -6.14 3.65
CA CYS A 98 -2.74 -7.28 4.47
C CYS A 98 -2.28 -7.12 5.93
N ALA A 99 -1.00 -6.80 6.16
CA ALA A 99 -0.47 -6.57 7.50
C ALA A 99 -0.96 -5.25 8.13
N THR A 100 -1.25 -4.24 7.31
CA THR A 100 -1.73 -2.94 7.80
C THR A 100 -3.22 -2.98 8.17
N PHE A 101 -4.07 -3.47 7.27
CA PHE A 101 -5.53 -3.31 7.31
C PHE A 101 -6.32 -4.63 7.21
N GLY A 102 -5.65 -5.78 7.07
CA GLY A 102 -6.27 -7.08 6.79
C GLY A 102 -6.35 -7.40 5.30
N GLY A 103 -6.51 -6.39 4.43
CA GLY A 103 -6.42 -6.52 2.97
C GLY A 103 -7.29 -7.63 2.38
N ILE A 104 -6.85 -8.22 1.27
CA ILE A 104 -7.65 -9.25 0.57
C ILE A 104 -7.84 -10.52 1.40
N PHE A 105 -6.88 -10.85 2.27
CA PHE A 105 -6.94 -12.03 3.12
C PHE A 105 -7.86 -11.87 4.34
N SER A 106 -8.40 -10.67 4.60
CA SER A 106 -9.49 -10.50 5.58
C SER A 106 -10.76 -11.28 5.18
N GLN A 107 -10.83 -11.78 3.95
CA GLN A 107 -11.92 -12.61 3.41
C GLN A 107 -11.57 -14.10 3.37
N SER A 108 -10.47 -14.52 4.01
CA SER A 108 -10.11 -15.95 4.11
C SER A 108 -11.02 -16.70 5.09
N ASP A 109 -10.92 -18.03 5.10
CA ASP A 109 -11.71 -18.90 5.99
C ASP A 109 -11.21 -18.93 7.45
N TYR A 110 -10.07 -18.32 7.75
CA TYR A 110 -9.57 -18.19 9.12
C TYR A 110 -10.43 -17.22 9.93
N LYS A 111 -10.50 -17.43 11.25
CA LYS A 111 -11.21 -16.51 12.15
C LYS A 111 -10.36 -15.30 12.54
N ASP A 112 -11.03 -14.20 12.84
CA ASP A 112 -10.45 -12.97 13.39
C ASP A 112 -9.26 -12.42 12.58
N VAL A 113 -9.35 -12.49 11.25
CA VAL A 113 -8.28 -12.02 10.35
C VAL A 113 -8.26 -10.51 10.24
N THR A 114 -7.20 -9.89 10.74
CA THR A 114 -7.04 -8.43 10.75
C THR A 114 -5.63 -8.02 10.31
N GLY A 115 -5.39 -6.72 10.12
CA GLY A 115 -4.04 -6.18 10.19
C GLY A 115 -3.56 -6.12 11.64
N LEU A 116 -2.33 -5.62 11.85
CA LEU A 116 -1.71 -5.55 13.18
C LEU A 116 -2.49 -4.63 14.12
N HIS A 117 -2.80 -3.41 13.67
CA HIS A 117 -3.50 -2.39 14.47
C HIS A 117 -4.87 -2.03 13.92
N PHE A 118 -5.18 -2.44 12.68
CA PHE A 118 -6.41 -2.07 12.01
C PHE A 118 -7.12 -3.29 11.43
N ASP A 119 -8.44 -3.29 11.52
CA ASP A 119 -9.35 -4.07 10.68
C ASP A 119 -10.09 -3.09 9.76
N LYS A 120 -9.64 -3.03 8.50
CA LYS A 120 -10.03 -1.97 7.56
C LYS A 120 -9.76 -0.59 8.19
N GLU A 121 -10.79 0.23 8.35
CA GLU A 121 -10.68 1.58 8.92
C GLU A 121 -10.67 1.59 10.45
N GLN A 122 -11.11 0.49 11.09
CA GLN A 122 -11.28 0.43 12.53
C GLN A 122 -9.97 0.04 13.20
N LYS A 123 -9.59 0.79 14.24
CA LYS A 123 -8.49 0.38 15.12
C LYS A 123 -8.91 -0.84 15.93
N ASN A 124 -8.08 -1.88 15.94
CA ASN A 124 -8.26 -3.04 16.80
C ASN A 124 -7.38 -2.93 18.05
N GLN A 125 -7.65 -3.76 19.05
CA GLN A 125 -6.98 -3.70 20.37
C GLN A 125 -5.91 -4.80 20.56
N LYS A 126 -5.61 -5.62 19.54
CA LYS A 126 -4.73 -6.80 19.72
C LYS A 126 -3.32 -6.44 20.18
N PHE A 127 -2.83 -5.29 19.73
CA PHE A 127 -1.45 -4.80 19.91
C PHE A 127 -1.38 -3.28 20.20
N GLU A 128 -2.41 -2.71 20.85
CA GLU A 128 -2.54 -1.26 21.05
C GLU A 128 -1.32 -0.61 21.73
N ASN A 129 -0.64 -1.32 22.63
CA ASN A 129 0.55 -0.86 23.34
C ASN A 129 1.80 -0.76 22.46
N LEU A 130 1.73 -1.18 21.19
CA LEU A 130 2.83 -1.16 20.23
C LEU A 130 2.64 -0.08 19.14
N PHE A 131 1.58 0.72 19.23
CA PHE A 131 1.23 1.74 18.23
C PHE A 131 2.38 2.74 18.01
N ASP A 132 2.99 3.24 19.09
CA ASP A 132 4.04 4.28 19.05
C ASP A 132 5.37 3.84 18.41
N LYS A 133 5.60 2.52 18.30
CA LYS A 133 6.79 1.96 17.64
C LYS A 133 6.49 1.29 16.31
N THR A 134 5.24 1.36 15.83
CA THR A 134 4.85 0.77 14.55
C THR A 134 4.88 1.81 13.43
N ILE A 135 5.43 1.42 12.30
CA ILE A 135 5.35 2.14 11.03
C ILE A 135 4.64 1.22 10.03
N SER A 136 3.67 1.74 9.31
CA SER A 136 2.89 0.96 8.34
C SER A 136 3.26 1.30 6.91
N ILE A 137 3.46 0.28 6.10
CA ILE A 137 3.71 0.43 4.66
C ILE A 137 2.62 -0.33 3.93
N SER A 138 1.54 0.36 3.57
CA SER A 138 0.43 -0.25 2.85
C SER A 138 0.68 -0.30 1.33
N GLY A 139 0.08 -1.29 0.69
CA GLY A 139 0.24 -1.63 -0.72
C GLY A 139 -0.06 -3.10 -0.99
N CYS A 140 -0.53 -3.41 -2.19
CA CYS A 140 -0.75 -4.78 -2.65
C CYS A 140 -0.15 -4.95 -4.07
N PRO A 141 1.18 -5.19 -4.16
CA PRO A 141 2.15 -5.21 -3.06
C PRO A 141 2.64 -3.81 -2.65
N ILE A 142 3.50 -3.72 -1.63
CA ILE A 142 4.23 -2.50 -1.27
C ILE A 142 5.17 -2.03 -2.39
N HIS A 143 5.46 -0.73 -2.45
CA HIS A 143 6.54 -0.22 -3.31
C HIS A 143 7.91 -0.49 -2.63
N PRO A 144 8.89 -1.08 -3.32
CA PRO A 144 10.16 -1.50 -2.70
C PRO A 144 10.92 -0.34 -2.07
N GLU A 145 11.00 0.78 -2.78
CA GLU A 145 11.72 1.98 -2.32
C GLU A 145 11.15 2.55 -1.01
N ILE A 146 9.84 2.43 -0.78
CA ILE A 146 9.22 2.92 0.47
C ILE A 146 9.70 2.09 1.66
N LEU A 147 9.76 0.76 1.50
CA LEU A 147 10.26 -0.14 2.54
C LEU A 147 11.73 0.13 2.83
N VAL A 148 12.55 0.18 1.78
CA VAL A 148 13.99 0.41 1.93
C VAL A 148 14.28 1.76 2.58
N ASN A 149 13.66 2.84 2.11
CA ASN A 149 13.84 4.18 2.69
C ASN A 149 13.37 4.23 4.16
N THR A 150 12.29 3.52 4.49
CA THR A 150 11.81 3.42 5.88
C THR A 150 12.83 2.69 6.77
N LEU A 151 13.41 1.58 6.30
CA LEU A 151 14.41 0.83 7.07
C LEU A 151 15.72 1.61 7.25
N TYR A 152 16.17 2.32 6.21
CA TYR A 152 17.33 3.22 6.34
C TYR A 152 17.05 4.39 7.28
N ALA A 153 15.83 4.96 7.27
CA ALA A 153 15.44 5.98 8.25
C ALA A 153 15.50 5.44 9.68
N ILE A 154 15.02 4.21 9.92
CA ILE A 154 15.15 3.55 11.24
C ILE A 154 16.62 3.35 11.61
N LYS A 155 17.45 2.83 10.70
CA LYS A 155 18.89 2.61 10.90
C LYS A 155 19.64 3.92 11.23
N GLY A 156 19.22 5.04 10.63
CA GLY A 156 19.78 6.37 10.87
C GLY A 156 19.15 7.15 12.02
N ASP A 157 18.21 6.55 12.77
CA ASP A 157 17.41 7.21 13.81
C ASP A 157 16.71 8.51 13.33
N ILE A 158 16.26 8.50 12.07
CA ILE A 158 15.56 9.62 11.44
C ILE A 158 14.08 9.55 11.82
N ALA A 159 13.58 10.62 12.45
CA ALA A 159 12.18 10.72 12.83
C ALA A 159 11.26 10.83 11.59
N LEU A 160 10.38 9.85 11.41
CA LEU A 160 9.37 9.84 10.35
C LEU A 160 8.07 10.49 10.83
N ARG A 161 7.50 11.39 10.02
CA ARG A 161 6.15 11.92 10.26
C ARG A 161 5.12 10.94 9.73
N LEU A 162 4.30 10.38 10.61
CA LEU A 162 3.29 9.38 10.24
C LEU A 162 1.88 10.00 10.09
N ASP A 163 1.04 9.38 9.27
CA ASP A 163 -0.39 9.67 9.17
C ASP A 163 -1.23 8.87 10.22
N ASN A 164 -2.55 8.99 10.14
CA ASN A 164 -3.45 8.34 11.10
C ASN A 164 -3.44 6.80 11.03
N PHE A 165 -2.89 6.23 9.95
CA PHE A 165 -2.71 4.80 9.74
C PHE A 165 -1.26 4.36 9.97
N LEU A 166 -0.45 5.22 10.60
CA LEU A 166 0.97 5.01 10.86
C LEU A 166 1.85 4.96 9.61
N ARG A 167 1.38 5.50 8.49
CA ARG A 167 2.13 5.47 7.22
C ARG A 167 3.02 6.71 7.08
N PRO A 168 4.26 6.60 6.57
CA PRO A 168 5.13 7.77 6.38
C PRO A 168 4.52 8.80 5.42
N LYS A 169 4.24 10.01 5.92
CA LYS A 169 3.56 11.08 5.16
C LYS A 169 4.27 11.44 3.86
N GLU A 170 5.60 11.31 3.80
CA GLU A 170 6.37 11.58 2.59
C GLU A 170 5.84 10.80 1.37
N PHE A 171 5.38 9.56 1.58
CA PHE A 171 4.87 8.70 0.52
C PHE A 171 3.33 8.66 0.44
N TYR A 172 2.64 8.93 1.56
CA TYR A 172 1.18 8.78 1.68
C TYR A 172 0.41 10.10 1.91
N ALA A 173 1.05 11.27 1.90
CA ALA A 173 0.33 12.55 2.06
C ALA A 173 -0.41 12.99 0.78
N TYR A 174 -0.05 12.43 -0.36
CA TYR A 174 -0.63 12.76 -1.67
C TYR A 174 -1.48 11.61 -2.18
N THR A 175 -2.47 11.93 -3.00
CA THR A 175 -3.24 10.89 -3.68
C THR A 175 -2.52 10.42 -4.94
N VAL A 176 -2.82 9.21 -5.42
CA VAL A 176 -2.33 8.70 -6.71
C VAL A 176 -2.72 9.64 -7.86
N HIS A 177 -3.82 10.36 -7.72
CA HIS A 177 -4.23 11.38 -8.69
C HIS A 177 -3.22 12.53 -8.78
N ASN A 178 -2.50 12.86 -7.70
CA ASN A 178 -1.40 13.83 -7.75
C ASN A 178 -0.22 13.21 -8.53
N GLY A 179 0.01 13.68 -9.75
CA GLY A 179 1.02 13.16 -10.68
C GLY A 179 0.48 12.23 -11.76
N CYS A 180 -0.83 11.96 -11.78
CA CYS A 180 -1.43 11.18 -12.86
C CYS A 180 -1.35 11.96 -14.18
N VAL A 181 -0.81 11.31 -15.22
CA VAL A 181 -0.69 11.89 -16.57
C VAL A 181 -2.05 12.18 -17.23
N ARG A 182 -3.14 11.60 -16.69
CA ARG A 182 -4.52 11.79 -17.15
C ARG A 182 -5.29 12.88 -16.40
N ASN A 183 -4.60 13.72 -15.61
CA ASN A 183 -5.26 14.75 -14.79
C ASN A 183 -6.05 15.77 -15.62
N GLU A 184 -5.55 16.13 -16.79
CA GLU A 184 -6.25 17.09 -17.63
C GLU A 184 -7.56 16.51 -18.20
N TYR A 185 -7.56 15.25 -18.62
CA TYR A 185 -8.79 14.56 -19.02
C TYR A 185 -9.81 14.51 -17.87
N PHE A 186 -9.35 14.26 -16.64
CA PHE A 186 -10.21 14.31 -15.45
C PHE A 186 -10.81 15.71 -15.23
N GLU A 187 -10.01 16.76 -15.38
CA GLU A 187 -10.45 18.15 -15.20
C GLU A 187 -11.55 18.50 -16.19
N TYR A 188 -11.33 18.19 -17.48
CA TYR A 188 -12.28 18.49 -18.55
C TYR A 188 -13.39 17.45 -18.74
N LYS A 189 -13.49 16.46 -17.85
CA LYS A 189 -14.54 15.43 -17.88
C LYS A 189 -14.54 14.61 -19.18
N VAL A 190 -13.36 14.44 -19.77
CA VAL A 190 -13.12 13.57 -20.93
C VAL A 190 -12.71 12.21 -20.39
N ASP A 191 -13.50 11.19 -20.66
CA ASP A 191 -13.28 9.84 -20.13
C ASP A 191 -12.82 8.90 -21.24
N ALA A 192 -12.06 7.89 -20.85
CA ALA A 192 -11.79 6.71 -21.66
C ALA A 192 -13.04 5.84 -21.58
N HIS A 193 -13.55 5.44 -22.73
CA HIS A 193 -14.76 4.62 -22.80
C HIS A 193 -14.43 3.14 -23.00
N GLN A 194 -13.16 2.83 -23.31
CA GLN A 194 -12.65 1.48 -23.44
C GLN A 194 -11.37 1.29 -22.62
N PHE A 195 -11.15 0.07 -22.12
CA PHE A 195 -9.89 -0.28 -21.47
C PHE A 195 -8.73 -0.26 -22.46
N GLY A 196 -7.56 0.18 -22.00
CA GLY A 196 -6.34 0.23 -22.81
C GLY A 196 -6.20 1.48 -23.68
N GLU A 197 -7.19 2.38 -23.73
CA GLU A 197 -7.03 3.68 -24.39
C GLU A 197 -5.94 4.51 -23.71
N LEU A 198 -5.07 5.15 -24.50
CA LEU A 198 -4.02 6.04 -23.99
C LEU A 198 -4.62 7.35 -23.47
N GLU A 199 -5.69 7.81 -24.13
CA GLU A 199 -6.42 9.03 -23.84
C GLU A 199 -7.48 8.83 -22.75
N GLY A 200 -8.02 9.94 -22.25
CA GLY A 200 -9.19 9.94 -21.39
C GLY A 200 -8.89 9.60 -19.94
N CYS A 201 -9.76 10.05 -19.05
CA CYS A 201 -9.76 9.64 -17.65
C CYS A 201 -10.34 8.22 -17.50
N MET A 202 -10.04 7.52 -16.41
CA MET A 202 -10.68 6.22 -16.10
C MET A 202 -11.58 6.33 -14.86
N PHE A 203 -11.85 7.56 -14.41
CA PHE A 203 -12.57 7.79 -13.17
C PHE A 203 -14.07 7.66 -13.38
N TYR A 204 -14.63 8.14 -14.48
CA TYR A 204 -16.09 8.24 -14.60
C TYR A 204 -16.71 6.90 -15.00
N ASP A 205 -16.15 6.20 -15.97
CA ASP A 205 -16.74 4.97 -16.49
C ASP A 205 -16.08 3.74 -15.85
N HIS A 206 -14.77 3.81 -15.60
CA HIS A 206 -13.95 2.66 -15.21
C HIS A 206 -13.59 2.57 -13.72
N GLY A 207 -14.19 3.38 -12.84
CA GLY A 207 -14.07 3.16 -11.39
C GLY A 207 -12.74 3.57 -10.74
N CYS A 208 -11.86 4.30 -11.44
CA CYS A 208 -10.52 4.62 -10.93
C CYS A 208 -10.56 5.25 -9.52
N GLN A 209 -9.88 4.64 -8.56
CA GLN A 209 -9.83 5.11 -7.16
C GLN A 209 -8.70 6.12 -6.89
N ALA A 210 -7.96 6.56 -7.92
CA ALA A 210 -6.78 7.41 -7.73
C ALA A 210 -7.05 8.70 -6.91
N PRO A 211 -8.22 9.38 -7.05
CA PRO A 211 -8.53 10.56 -6.23
C PRO A 211 -8.85 10.27 -4.75
N PHE A 212 -8.98 9.00 -4.39
CA PHE A 212 -9.26 8.53 -3.02
C PHE A 212 -8.10 7.78 -2.38
N THR A 213 -7.03 7.54 -3.14
CA THR A 213 -5.97 6.60 -2.75
C THR A 213 -4.72 7.36 -2.39
N HIS A 214 -4.27 7.26 -1.15
CA HIS A 214 -3.01 7.84 -0.70
C HIS A 214 -1.85 6.91 -1.07
N ALA A 215 -1.03 7.32 -2.04
CA ALA A 215 0.17 6.61 -2.44
C ALA A 215 1.02 7.43 -3.41
N SER A 216 2.29 7.04 -3.54
CA SER A 216 3.26 7.69 -4.40
C SER A 216 3.34 7.12 -5.83
N CYS A 217 2.48 6.18 -6.24
CA CYS A 217 2.63 5.40 -7.49
C CYS A 217 2.80 6.21 -8.80
N ASN A 218 2.42 7.49 -8.81
CA ASN A 218 2.60 8.39 -9.96
C ASN A 218 3.74 9.42 -9.79
N LYS A 219 4.34 9.47 -8.59
CA LYS A 219 5.54 10.25 -8.26
C LYS A 219 6.79 9.37 -8.28
N ILE A 220 6.69 8.21 -7.65
CA ILE A 220 7.67 7.13 -7.68
C ILE A 220 7.04 6.00 -8.48
N LEU A 221 7.60 5.74 -9.66
CA LEU A 221 7.05 4.77 -10.60
C LEU A 221 7.48 3.35 -10.23
N TRP A 222 6.57 2.41 -10.47
CA TRP A 222 6.85 1.00 -10.31
C TRP A 222 7.93 0.55 -11.29
N ASN A 223 8.94 -0.10 -10.74
CA ASN A 223 10.09 -0.65 -11.48
C ASN A 223 10.74 0.42 -12.36
N GLU A 224 10.75 1.68 -11.91
CA GLU A 224 11.31 2.84 -12.61
C GLU A 224 10.63 3.16 -13.96
N VAL A 225 9.55 2.46 -14.31
CA VAL A 225 8.95 2.52 -15.65
C VAL A 225 7.53 3.06 -15.61
N ASN A 226 6.64 2.53 -14.76
CA ASN A 226 5.20 2.77 -14.96
C ASN A 226 4.32 2.82 -13.70
N SER A 227 3.02 3.04 -13.90
CA SER A 227 1.97 2.93 -12.90
C SER A 227 0.69 2.44 -13.55
N LYS A 228 -0.28 1.94 -12.77
CA LYS A 228 -1.58 1.46 -13.30
C LYS A 228 -2.24 2.49 -14.22
N THR A 229 -2.35 3.74 -13.75
CA THR A 229 -3.06 4.79 -14.49
C THR A 229 -2.37 5.20 -15.78
N ARG A 230 -1.04 5.01 -15.87
CA ARG A 230 -0.26 5.30 -17.06
C ARG A 230 -0.42 4.23 -18.13
N VAL A 231 -0.59 2.96 -17.76
CA VAL A 231 -0.86 1.84 -18.69
C VAL A 231 -2.34 1.64 -19.04
N GLY A 232 -3.22 2.59 -18.70
CA GLY A 232 -4.65 2.46 -18.99
C GLY A 232 -5.40 1.46 -18.11
N LEU A 233 -4.91 1.23 -16.88
CA LEU A 233 -5.61 0.48 -15.84
C LEU A 233 -6.05 1.42 -14.70
N PRO A 234 -7.32 1.36 -14.24
CA PRO A 234 -7.76 2.17 -13.11
C PRO A 234 -6.99 1.81 -11.82
N CYS A 235 -6.76 2.82 -10.99
CA CYS A 235 -6.27 2.59 -9.63
C CYS A 235 -7.35 1.83 -8.83
N PHE A 236 -6.95 0.81 -8.07
CA PHE A 236 -7.87 0.01 -7.25
C PHE A 236 -7.91 0.42 -5.78
N GLY A 237 -7.14 1.44 -5.38
CA GLY A 237 -7.05 1.85 -3.98
C GLY A 237 -6.33 0.86 -3.08
N CYS A 238 -5.39 0.09 -3.61
CA CYS A 238 -4.77 -1.02 -2.88
C CYS A 238 -3.93 -0.61 -1.67
N THR A 239 -3.70 0.68 -1.42
CA THR A 239 -3.01 1.20 -0.23
C THR A 239 -3.97 1.69 0.86
N GLU A 240 -5.29 1.66 0.61
CA GLU A 240 -6.32 2.18 1.53
C GLU A 240 -7.00 1.04 2.30
N PRO A 241 -7.56 1.33 3.49
CA PRO A 241 -8.31 0.37 4.29
C PRO A 241 -9.58 -0.16 3.63
N THR A 242 -10.09 0.53 2.60
CA THR A 242 -11.26 0.11 1.82
C THR A 242 -10.97 -0.99 0.80
N PHE A 243 -9.69 -1.40 0.65
CA PHE A 243 -9.29 -2.47 -0.27
C PHE A 243 -9.32 -3.85 0.40
N PRO A 244 -9.87 -4.89 -0.26
CA PRO A 244 -10.45 -4.88 -1.61
C PRO A 244 -11.86 -4.26 -1.63
N LYS A 245 -12.14 -3.52 -2.70
CA LYS A 245 -13.43 -2.88 -2.93
C LYS A 245 -14.27 -3.72 -3.91
N ALA A 246 -15.58 -3.78 -3.69
CA ALA A 246 -16.51 -4.31 -4.69
C ALA A 246 -16.64 -3.35 -5.88
N ASN A 247 -17.01 -3.87 -7.05
CA ASN A 247 -17.29 -3.07 -8.27
C ASN A 247 -16.12 -2.18 -8.72
N LEU A 248 -14.91 -2.74 -8.79
CA LEU A 248 -13.65 -2.02 -9.10
C LEU A 248 -13.66 -1.24 -10.42
N PHE A 249 -14.43 -1.68 -11.41
CA PHE A 249 -14.39 -1.18 -12.78
C PHE A 249 -15.57 -0.27 -13.13
N THR A 250 -16.32 0.22 -12.13
CA THR A 250 -17.48 1.07 -12.36
C THR A 250 -17.54 2.18 -11.31
N THR A 251 -17.81 3.40 -11.74
CA THR A 251 -18.18 4.48 -10.81
C THR A 251 -19.68 4.60 -10.74
N LYS A 252 -20.25 4.47 -9.54
CA LYS A 252 -21.66 4.74 -9.31
C LYS A 252 -21.95 6.23 -9.50
N LYS A 253 -22.95 6.53 -10.33
CA LYS A 253 -23.36 7.90 -10.67
C LYS A 253 -24.82 8.13 -10.34
N ASN A 254 -25.14 9.33 -9.84
CA ASN A 254 -26.50 9.83 -9.67
C ASN A 254 -26.71 10.98 -10.68
N MET A 255 -27.57 10.78 -11.68
CA MET A 255 -27.79 11.75 -12.78
C MET A 255 -26.48 12.19 -13.48
N GLY A 256 -25.58 11.23 -13.72
CA GLY A 256 -24.28 11.50 -14.38
C GLY A 256 -23.20 12.15 -13.49
N VAL A 257 -23.48 12.34 -12.20
CA VAL A 257 -22.52 12.85 -11.20
C VAL A 257 -22.03 11.68 -10.35
N PRO A 258 -20.72 11.53 -10.10
CA PRO A 258 -20.21 10.50 -9.19
C PRO A 258 -20.87 10.58 -7.82
N GLU A 259 -21.27 9.43 -7.27
CA GLU A 259 -21.84 9.34 -5.92
C GLU A 259 -20.84 9.82 -4.86
N ASN A 260 -19.59 9.37 -5.00
CA ASN A 260 -18.47 9.78 -4.15
C ASN A 260 -17.59 10.77 -4.91
N LEU A 261 -17.29 11.91 -4.29
CA LEU A 261 -16.45 12.95 -4.86
C LEU A 261 -15.03 12.87 -4.32
N PRO A 262 -14.00 13.26 -5.11
CA PRO A 262 -12.62 13.26 -4.67
C PRO A 262 -12.41 13.85 -3.27
N LEU A 263 -11.41 13.34 -2.55
CA LEU A 263 -11.13 13.72 -1.17
C LEU A 263 -11.00 15.24 -1.03
N GLY A 264 -11.72 15.81 -0.05
CA GLY A 264 -11.70 17.24 0.24
C GLY A 264 -12.49 18.13 -0.72
N VAL A 265 -13.15 17.58 -1.75
CA VAL A 265 -13.89 18.38 -2.73
C VAL A 265 -15.36 18.56 -2.34
N GLY A 266 -15.79 19.80 -2.18
CA GLY A 266 -17.19 20.14 -1.86
C GLY A 266 -18.15 19.90 -3.04
N LYS A 267 -19.30 19.27 -2.76
CA LYS A 267 -20.29 18.87 -3.77
C LYS A 267 -20.78 20.00 -4.67
N ARG A 268 -21.12 21.16 -4.09
CA ARG A 268 -21.61 22.32 -4.87
C ARG A 268 -20.55 22.84 -5.84
N VAL A 269 -19.33 23.03 -5.35
CA VAL A 269 -18.19 23.49 -6.15
C VAL A 269 -17.89 22.51 -7.27
N TYR A 270 -17.88 21.21 -6.96
CA TYR A 270 -17.69 20.17 -7.97
C TYR A 270 -18.71 20.23 -9.09
N LEU A 271 -20.00 20.37 -8.76
CA LEU A 271 -21.08 20.45 -9.76
C LEU A 271 -20.93 21.68 -10.66
N THR A 272 -20.62 22.85 -10.06
CA THR A 272 -20.39 24.08 -10.83
C THR A 272 -19.22 23.92 -11.79
N LEU A 273 -18.07 23.43 -11.32
CA LEU A 273 -16.90 23.20 -12.15
C LEU A 273 -17.15 22.13 -13.22
N ALA A 274 -17.83 21.04 -12.87
CA ALA A 274 -18.20 20.00 -13.84
C ALA A 274 -19.10 20.53 -14.96
N GLY A 275 -20.04 21.44 -14.65
CA GLY A 275 -20.87 22.09 -15.65
C GLY A 275 -20.06 22.98 -16.60
N ILE A 276 -19.16 23.79 -16.05
CA ILE A 276 -18.27 24.69 -16.82
C ILE A 276 -17.33 23.87 -17.71
N THR A 277 -16.63 22.89 -17.13
CA THR A 277 -15.61 22.08 -17.83
C THR A 277 -16.20 21.27 -18.96
N LYS A 278 -17.41 20.70 -18.80
CA LYS A 278 -18.14 20.00 -19.88
C LYS A 278 -18.57 20.89 -21.04
N ALA A 279 -18.63 22.21 -20.85
CA ALA A 279 -18.98 23.14 -21.92
C ALA A 279 -17.79 23.43 -22.85
N PHE A 280 -16.55 23.18 -22.40
CA PHE A 280 -15.38 23.29 -23.25
C PHE A 280 -15.34 22.13 -24.25
N LYS A 281 -14.97 22.46 -25.49
CA LYS A 281 -14.56 21.48 -26.51
C LYS A 281 -13.08 21.69 -26.80
N ILE A 282 -12.26 20.71 -26.47
CA ILE A 282 -10.80 20.82 -26.55
C ILE A 282 -10.31 19.72 -27.50
N PRO A 283 -10.07 20.03 -28.79
CA PRO A 283 -9.77 19.02 -29.81
C PRO A 283 -8.61 18.08 -29.45
N ARG A 284 -7.56 18.59 -28.79
CA ARG A 284 -6.40 17.77 -28.37
C ARG A 284 -6.71 16.77 -27.25
N LEU A 285 -7.85 16.89 -26.56
CA LEU A 285 -8.29 15.93 -25.54
C LEU A 285 -9.33 14.94 -26.10
N GLU A 286 -10.00 15.29 -27.19
CA GLU A 286 -11.09 14.48 -27.77
C GLU A 286 -10.63 13.60 -28.94
N LYS A 287 -9.45 13.88 -29.51
CA LYS A 287 -8.84 13.08 -30.57
C LYS A 287 -7.89 12.04 -29.98
N LYS A 288 -7.67 10.96 -30.73
CA LYS A 288 -6.58 10.03 -30.46
C LYS A 288 -5.24 10.74 -30.62
N LEU A 289 -4.29 10.39 -29.76
CA LEU A 289 -2.96 10.99 -29.72
C LEU A 289 -2.08 10.54 -30.88
N LEU A 290 -2.35 9.35 -31.42
CA LEU A 290 -1.54 8.70 -32.46
C LEU A 290 -2.23 8.66 -33.83
N ASP A 291 -3.39 9.29 -33.97
CA ASP A 291 -4.02 9.48 -35.27
C ASP A 291 -3.36 10.71 -35.95
N ASP A 292 -2.99 10.57 -37.22
CA ASP A 292 -2.40 11.64 -38.04
C ASP A 292 -3.36 12.85 -38.25
#